data_AF-A0AAJ4N8M7-F1
#
_entry.id   AF-A0AAJ4N8M7-F1
#
_cell.length_a   1.000
_cell.length_b   1.000
_cell.length_c   1.000
_cell.angle_alpha   90.00
_cell.angle_beta   90.00
_cell.angle_gamma   90.00
#
_symmetry.space_group_name_H-M   'P 1'
#
loop_
_entity.id
_entity.type
_entity.pdbx_description
1 polymer ?
#
loop_
_entity_poly.entity_id
_entity_poly.type
_entity_poly.pdbx_seq_one_letter_code
_entity_poly.pdbx_strand_id
1 'polypeptide(L)' 'MKYCLLCLALALSGCQTNNKLASSRGPIFPLNVGRWQPTPSDLQLNNAGGRHEGV' A
#
# COMPACT_ATOMS: atom_id res chain seq x y z
N MET A 1 -24.52 -31.61 -15.88
CA MET A 1 -23.68 -30.84 -14.93
C MET A 1 -24.55 -29.93 -14.07
N LYS A 2 -25.29 -30.46 -13.10
CA LYS A 2 -26.37 -29.71 -12.42
C LYS A 2 -25.88 -28.86 -11.23
N TYR A 3 -24.70 -29.18 -10.68
CA TYR A 3 -24.11 -28.50 -9.54
C TYR A 3 -22.93 -27.58 -9.90
N CYS A 4 -22.59 -27.47 -11.19
CA CYS A 4 -21.43 -26.68 -11.64
C CYS A 4 -21.53 -25.21 -11.18
N LEU A 5 -22.72 -24.62 -11.30
CA LEU A 5 -22.97 -23.25 -10.87
C LEU A 5 -22.88 -23.08 -9.34
N LEU A 6 -23.28 -24.10 -8.58
CA LEU A 6 -23.16 -24.08 -7.12
C LEU A 6 -21.68 -24.12 -6.70
N CYS A 7 -20.88 -25.00 -7.31
CA CYS A 7 -19.44 -25.05 -7.08
C CYS A 7 -18.76 -23.73 -7.47
N LEU A 8 -19.17 -23.12 -8.58
CA LEU A 8 -18.63 -21.83 -9.03
C LEU A 8 -18.95 -20.71 -8.02
N ALA A 9 -20.19 -20.63 -7.56
CA ALA A 9 -20.61 -19.62 -6.58
C ALA A 9 -19.83 -19.73 -5.26
N LEU A 10 -19.60 -20.96 -4.78
CA LEU A 10 -18.79 -21.21 -3.58
C LEU A 10 -17.34 -20.78 -3.78
N ALA A 11 -16.73 -21.11 -4.92
CA ALA A 11 -15.36 -20.70 -5.24
C ALA A 11 -15.21 -19.17 -5.34
N LEU A 12 -16.17 -18.49 -5.98
CA LEU A 12 -16.15 -17.02 -6.09
C LEU A 12 -16.32 -16.32 -4.73
N SER A 13 -17.11 -16.88 -3.82
CA SER A 13 -17.30 -16.31 -2.47
C SER A 13 -16.02 -16.35 -1.62
N GLY A 14 -15.13 -17.32 -1.86
CA GLY A 14 -13.83 -17.42 -1.19
C GLY A 14 -12.78 -16.46 -1.72
N CYS A 15 -12.96 -15.94 -2.95
CA CYS A 15 -12.07 -14.96 -3.57
C CYS A 15 -12.37 -13.52 -3.16
N GLN A 16 -13.20 -13.29 -2.14
CA GLN A 16 -13.51 -11.96 -1.66
C GLN A 16 -12.25 -11.31 -1.07
N THR A 17 -11.62 -10.44 -1.87
CA THR A 17 -10.51 -9.60 -1.45
C THR A 17 -11.00 -8.62 -0.38
N ASN A 18 -10.30 -8.57 0.75
CA ASN A 18 -10.60 -7.57 1.77
C ASN A 18 -10.13 -6.20 1.25
N ASN A 19 -11.06 -5.27 1.05
CA ASN A 19 -10.75 -3.89 0.63
C ASN A 19 -10.00 -3.10 1.71
N LYS A 20 -9.82 -3.67 2.90
CA LYS A 20 -9.02 -3.10 3.95
C LYS A 20 -7.54 -3.21 3.57
N LEU A 21 -6.90 -2.05 3.40
CA LEU A 21 -5.45 -2.00 3.28
C LEU A 21 -4.81 -2.75 4.45
N ALA A 22 -3.78 -3.53 4.16
CA ALA A 22 -2.96 -4.14 5.19
C ALA A 22 -2.40 -3.03 6.07
N SER A 23 -2.73 -3.06 7.35
CA SER A 23 -2.12 -2.18 8.33
C SER A 23 -0.73 -2.71 8.63
N SER A 24 0.29 -1.86 8.57
CA SER A 24 1.63 -2.21 9.01
C SER A 24 1.57 -2.66 10.47
N ARG A 25 2.15 -3.83 10.75
CA ARG A 25 2.24 -4.42 12.09
C ARG A 25 3.70 -4.75 12.38
N GLY A 26 4.07 -4.66 13.66
CA GLY A 26 5.41 -4.92 14.14
C GLY A 26 6.16 -3.64 14.55
N PRO A 27 7.37 -3.80 15.10
CA PRO A 27 8.20 -2.67 15.51
C PRO A 27 8.66 -1.85 14.30
N ILE A 28 8.78 -0.54 14.49
CA ILE A 28 9.34 0.36 13.49
C ILE A 28 10.85 0.15 13.47
N PHE A 29 11.38 -0.29 12.33
CA PHE A 29 12.82 -0.34 12.10
C PHE A 29 13.21 0.88 11.28
N PRO A 30 14.15 1.71 11.76
CA PRO A 30 14.56 2.87 11.01
C PRO A 30 15.38 2.38 9.81
N LEU A 31 14.81 2.52 8.62
CA LEU A 31 15.46 2.15 7.37
C LEU A 31 16.60 3.14 7.09
N ASN A 32 17.76 2.62 6.70
CA ASN A 32 18.91 3.40 6.22
C ASN A 32 19.51 4.42 7.21
N VAL A 33 19.36 4.22 8.53
CA VAL A 33 20.05 5.06 9.52
C VAL A 33 21.55 5.10 9.24
N GLY A 34 22.09 6.30 9.03
CA GLY A 34 23.50 6.53 8.73
C GLY A 34 23.99 6.00 7.37
N ARG A 35 23.10 5.43 6.54
CA ARG A 35 23.42 4.93 5.20
C ARG A 35 22.81 5.78 4.09
N TRP A 36 21.77 6.54 4.40
CA TRP A 36 21.21 7.50 3.47
C TRP A 36 21.90 8.86 3.65
N GLN A 37 22.64 9.28 2.64
CA GLN A 37 23.14 10.64 2.50
C GLN A 37 22.32 11.30 1.37
N PRO A 38 21.56 12.38 1.64
CA PRO A 38 20.84 13.07 0.58
C PRO A 38 21.83 13.53 -0.49
N THR A 39 21.49 13.26 -1.73
CA THR A 39 22.16 13.89 -2.86
C THR A 39 21.72 15.35 -2.94
N PRO A 40 22.53 16.27 -3.52
CA PRO A 40 22.11 17.65 -3.72
C PRO A 40 20.79 17.80 -4.50
N SER A 41 20.46 16.84 -5.37
CA SER A 41 19.19 16.76 -6.09
C SER A 41 17.98 16.47 -5.19
N ASP A 42 18.15 15.74 -4.08
CA ASP A 42 17.06 15.46 -3.13
C ASP A 42 16.67 16.71 -2.33
N LEU A 43 17.60 17.66 -2.21
CA LEU A 43 17.40 18.94 -1.53
C LEU A 43 16.83 20.02 -2.46
N GLN A 44 16.75 19.74 -3.77
CA GLN A 44 16.08 20.64 -4.70
C GLN A 44 14.58 20.51 -4.44
N LEU A 45 14.02 21.52 -3.79
CA LEU A 45 12.59 21.70 -3.63
C LEU A 45 11.97 21.92 -5.02
N ASN A 46 11.77 20.84 -5.76
CA ASN A 46 10.92 20.89 -6.93
C ASN A 46 9.52 21.19 -6.40
N ASN A 47 8.97 22.35 -6.78
CA ASN A 47 7.60 22.82 -6.48
C ASN A 47 6.48 21.86 -6.97
N ALA A 48 6.77 20.58 -7.19
CA ALA A 48 5.82 19.53 -7.55
C ALA A 48 5.15 18.88 -6.33
N GLY A 49 5.55 19.24 -5.10
CA GLY A 49 4.84 18.88 -3.87
C GLY A 49 3.71 19.86 -3.59
N GLY A 50 2.57 19.66 -4.24
CA GLY A 50 1.37 20.48 -4.07
C GLY A 50 1.02 20.69 -2.59
N ARG A 51 0.87 21.96 -2.24
CA ARG A 51 0.26 22.48 -1.02
C ARG A 51 -1.15 21.91 -0.85
N HIS A 52 -1.28 20.77 -0.17
CA HIS A 52 -2.52 20.42 0.51
C HIS A 52 -2.50 21.10 1.88
N GLU A 53 -2.64 22.43 1.89
CA GLU A 53 -3.10 23.12 3.09
C GLU A 53 -4.62 23.00 3.13
N GLY A 54 -5.09 22.21 4.08
CA GLY A 54 -6.48 22.20 4.51
C GLY A 54 -6.50 22.17 6.03
N VAL A 55 -6.44 23.35 6.64
CA VAL A 55 -7.20 23.79 7.83
C VAL A 55 -7.31 25.31 7.75
#